data_AF-A0A9P6K917-F1
#
_entry.id   AF-A0A9P6K917-F1
#
_cell.length_a   1.000
_cell.length_b   1.000
_cell.length_c   1.000
_cell.angle_alpha   90.00
_cell.angle_beta   90.00
_cell.angle_gamma   90.00
#
_symmetry.space_group_name_H-M   'P 1'
#
loop_
_entity.id
_entity.type
_entity.pdbx_description
1 polymer ?
#
loop_
_entity_poly.entity_id
_entity_poly.type
_entity_poly.pdbx_seq_one_letter_code
_entity_poly.pdbx_strand_id
1 'polypeptide(L)'
;MTKTISSSVGYPTINRAMSVYNALIDALEEFIDRESSPSLREAATQGKQKLLDYYSKTDSTPVYAVATAMDPRMRFDWWSVNDWEGYIQACADMVTDVWQKNYKGKEGPIELDIEVQRQMRLFGIKKKPGELDEYIREGSSLITCKAEPPELMYWRSQMERWPNLANMARDYLAIPVTSTPAERCFSQAKSIATLHSNILDKEAFEAIEALEALEALEAIEHNRIRCN
;
A
#
# COMPACT_ATOMS: atom_id res chain seq x y z
N MET A 1 -2.48 -5.19 17.54
CA MET A 1 -1.73 -4.60 16.40
C MET A 1 -1.22 -5.66 15.43
N THR A 2 -0.45 -6.67 15.86
CA THR A 2 0.09 -7.74 14.98
C THR A 2 -0.98 -8.52 14.20
N LYS A 3 -2.14 -8.80 14.81
CA LYS A 3 -3.25 -9.51 14.14
C LYS A 3 -3.84 -8.74 12.95
N THR A 4 -3.88 -7.40 13.03
CA THR A 4 -4.47 -6.54 11.98
C THR A 4 -3.59 -6.44 10.72
N ILE A 5 -2.27 -6.63 10.85
CA ILE A 5 -1.30 -6.50 9.75
C ILE A 5 -0.98 -7.88 9.13
N SER A 6 -1.02 -8.93 9.95
CA SER A 6 -0.56 -10.27 9.57
C SER A 6 -1.68 -11.21 9.09
N SER A 7 -2.96 -10.84 9.26
CA SER A 7 -4.08 -11.76 8.97
C SER A 7 -5.16 -11.26 8.02
N SER A 8 -5.07 -10.02 7.52
CA SER A 8 -6.09 -9.47 6.64
C SER A 8 -5.89 -9.91 5.19
N VAL A 9 -6.43 -11.08 4.84
CA VAL A 9 -6.74 -11.40 3.45
C VAL A 9 -7.92 -10.49 3.06
N GLY A 10 -7.66 -9.43 2.31
CA GLY A 10 -8.70 -8.50 1.81
C GLY A 10 -8.54 -7.02 2.15
N TYR A 11 -7.47 -6.61 2.85
CA TYR A 11 -7.22 -5.20 3.19
C TYR A 11 -5.81 -4.77 2.82
N PRO A 12 -5.62 -3.54 2.31
CA PRO A 12 -4.31 -2.92 2.21
C PRO A 12 -3.63 -2.88 3.57
N THR A 13 -2.43 -3.47 3.64
CA THR A 13 -1.64 -3.51 4.88
C THR A 13 -0.38 -2.66 4.77
N ILE A 14 0.15 -2.47 3.56
CA ILE A 14 1.47 -1.90 3.33
C ILE A 14 1.58 -0.42 3.61
N ASN A 15 0.50 0.32 3.36
CA ASN A 15 0.31 1.70 3.80
C ASN A 15 0.41 1.86 5.33
N ARG A 16 0.18 0.79 6.11
CA ARG A 16 0.24 0.83 7.58
C ARG A 16 1.58 0.41 8.16
N ALA A 17 2.52 -0.08 7.35
CA ALA A 17 3.77 -0.63 7.86
C ALA A 17 4.58 0.43 8.63
N MET A 18 4.78 1.61 8.03
CA MET A 18 5.56 2.70 8.63
C MET A 18 4.95 3.18 9.95
N SER A 19 3.62 3.38 10.00
CA SER A 19 2.96 3.84 11.22
C SER A 19 3.05 2.83 12.37
N VAL A 20 3.08 1.53 12.05
CA VAL A 20 3.26 0.48 13.06
C VAL A 20 4.69 0.45 13.57
N TYR A 21 5.68 0.61 12.70
CA TYR A 21 7.08 0.73 13.16
C TYR A 21 7.25 1.91 14.10
N ASN A 22 6.75 3.09 13.74
CA ASN A 22 6.81 4.28 14.60
C ASN A 22 6.18 4.00 15.96
N ALA A 23 4.93 3.50 15.98
CA ALA A 23 4.23 3.21 17.23
C ALA A 23 4.95 2.18 18.12
N LEU A 24 5.63 1.19 17.52
CA LEU A 24 6.41 0.21 18.27
C LEU A 24 7.72 0.80 18.82
N ILE A 25 8.38 1.66 18.03
CA ILE A 25 9.60 2.35 18.46
C ILE A 25 9.27 3.29 19.61
N ASP A 26 8.24 4.13 19.47
CA ASP A 26 7.77 5.06 20.50
C ASP A 26 7.42 4.32 21.81
N ALA A 27 6.70 3.20 21.70
CA ALA A 27 6.34 2.40 22.87
C ALA A 27 7.56 1.79 23.58
N LEU A 28 8.59 1.40 22.82
CA LEU A 28 9.85 0.90 23.41
C LEU A 28 10.66 2.04 24.04
N GLU A 29 10.68 3.22 23.44
CA GLU A 29 11.32 4.41 24.02
C GLU A 29 10.66 4.79 25.34
N GLU A 30 9.33 4.89 25.38
CA GLU A 30 8.57 5.17 26.60
C GLU A 30 8.80 4.10 27.68
N PHE A 31 8.92 2.83 27.28
CA PHE A 31 9.26 1.75 28.19
C PHE A 31 10.70 1.88 28.75
N ILE A 32 11.67 2.15 27.88
CA ILE A 32 13.09 2.33 28.25
C ILE A 32 13.25 3.48 29.25
N ASP A 33 12.54 4.59 29.04
CA ASP A 33 12.60 5.78 29.89
C ASP A 33 12.02 5.54 31.30
N ARG A 34 10.99 4.69 31.40
CA ARG A 34 10.32 4.37 32.66
C ARG A 34 10.95 3.20 33.42
N GLU A 35 11.64 2.32 32.73
CA GLU A 35 12.15 1.08 33.30
C GLU A 35 13.41 1.31 34.14
N SER A 36 13.32 0.89 35.41
CA SER A 36 14.40 1.02 36.38
C SER A 36 15.35 -0.18 36.34
N SER A 37 14.86 -1.37 35.94
CA SER A 37 15.66 -2.59 35.84
C SER A 37 16.65 -2.50 34.69
N PRO A 38 17.98 -2.58 34.95
CA PRO A 38 18.99 -2.51 33.90
C PRO A 38 18.85 -3.62 32.85
N SER A 39 18.46 -4.82 33.28
CA SER A 39 18.32 -5.99 32.40
C SER A 39 17.16 -5.86 31.40
N LEU A 40 16.01 -5.35 31.85
CA LEU A 40 14.84 -5.13 30.99
C LEU A 40 15.05 -3.95 30.05
N ARG A 41 15.71 -2.88 30.54
CA ARG A 41 16.07 -1.72 29.72
C ARG A 41 17.06 -2.10 28.61
N GLU A 42 18.04 -2.93 28.92
CA GLU A 42 19.00 -3.46 27.93
C GLU A 42 18.28 -4.32 26.88
N ALA A 43 17.40 -5.23 27.30
CA ALA A 43 16.62 -6.06 26.39
C ALA A 43 15.71 -5.22 25.46
N ALA A 44 15.04 -4.19 26.01
CA ALA A 44 14.20 -3.28 25.24
C ALA A 44 15.03 -2.44 24.24
N THR A 45 16.22 -1.99 24.64
CA THR A 45 17.16 -1.27 23.76
C THR A 45 17.58 -2.13 22.58
N GLN A 46 17.91 -3.41 22.81
CA GLN A 46 18.25 -4.35 21.74
C GLN A 46 17.05 -4.62 20.82
N GLY A 47 15.84 -4.73 21.39
CA GLY A 47 14.60 -4.84 20.62
C GLY A 47 14.37 -3.62 19.73
N LYS A 48 14.55 -2.41 20.27
CA LYS A 48 14.46 -1.15 19.53
C LYS A 48 15.48 -1.10 18.41
N GLN A 49 16.74 -1.45 18.67
CA GLN A 49 17.78 -1.48 17.64
C GLN A 49 17.40 -2.42 16.51
N LYS A 50 16.84 -3.59 16.82
CA LYS A 50 16.37 -4.52 15.80
C LYS A 50 15.24 -3.94 14.96
N LEU A 51 14.30 -3.21 15.57
CA LEU A 51 13.24 -2.52 14.84
C LEU A 51 13.80 -1.44 13.93
N LEU A 52 14.77 -0.65 14.38
CA LEU A 52 15.44 0.37 13.56
C LEU A 52 16.16 -0.27 12.35
N ASP A 53 16.81 -1.42 12.53
CA ASP A 53 17.44 -2.15 11.43
C ASP A 53 16.42 -2.61 10.36
N TYR A 54 15.20 -2.99 10.77
CA TYR A 54 14.14 -3.33 9.81
C TYR A 54 13.48 -2.10 9.22
N TYR A 55 13.30 -1.06 10.03
CA TYR A 55 12.69 0.20 9.61
C TYR A 55 13.53 0.86 8.52
N SER A 56 14.85 0.93 8.67
CA SER A 56 15.75 1.44 7.61
C SER A 56 15.62 0.71 6.26
N LYS A 57 15.13 -0.53 6.24
CA LYS A 57 14.85 -1.25 4.98
C LYS A 57 13.62 -0.75 4.26
N THR A 58 12.68 -0.07 4.95
CA THR A 58 11.53 0.53 4.26
C THR A 58 11.97 1.63 3.30
N ASP A 59 13.13 2.23 3.56
CA ASP A 59 13.72 3.31 2.76
C ASP A 59 14.40 2.78 1.50
N SER A 60 14.71 1.47 1.46
CA SER A 60 15.43 0.85 0.34
C SER A 60 14.56 0.67 -0.90
N THR A 61 13.24 0.76 -0.77
CA THR A 61 12.30 0.57 -1.88
C THR A 61 11.22 1.64 -1.86
N PRO A 62 10.74 2.09 -3.03
CA PRO A 62 9.67 3.09 -3.10
C PRO A 62 8.32 2.53 -2.65
N VAL A 63 8.20 1.22 -2.39
CA VAL A 63 6.93 0.54 -2.14
C VAL A 63 6.21 1.12 -0.93
N TYR A 64 6.92 1.28 0.18
CA TYR A 64 6.34 1.82 1.42
C TYR A 64 5.97 3.30 1.26
N ALA A 65 6.84 4.09 0.64
CA ALA A 65 6.57 5.51 0.37
C ALA A 65 5.34 5.69 -0.53
N VAL A 66 5.26 4.93 -1.62
CA VAL A 66 4.12 4.96 -2.55
C VAL A 66 2.84 4.49 -1.87
N ALA A 67 2.85 3.36 -1.17
CA ALA A 67 1.66 2.88 -0.49
C ALA A 67 1.13 3.88 0.55
N THR A 68 2.02 4.51 1.32
CA THR A 68 1.67 5.56 2.27
C THR A 68 1.10 6.80 1.56
N ALA A 69 1.74 7.27 0.49
CA ALA A 69 1.23 8.38 -0.30
C ALA A 69 -0.15 8.08 -0.89
N MET A 70 -0.41 6.83 -1.28
CA MET A 70 -1.67 6.41 -1.88
C MET A 70 -2.77 6.16 -0.84
N ASP A 71 -2.50 6.22 0.47
CA ASP A 71 -3.56 6.23 1.49
C ASP A 71 -4.14 7.64 1.61
N PRO A 72 -5.43 7.86 1.27
CA PRO A 72 -6.05 9.18 1.30
C PRO A 72 -6.02 9.87 2.66
N ARG A 73 -5.90 9.12 3.76
CA ARG A 73 -5.86 9.62 5.13
C ARG A 73 -4.47 10.13 5.54
N MET A 74 -3.43 9.69 4.82
CA MET A 74 -2.04 9.98 5.13
C MET A 74 -1.43 10.92 4.09
N ARG A 75 -1.56 10.57 2.80
CA ARG A 75 -0.97 11.26 1.65
C ARG A 75 0.47 11.71 1.94
N PHE A 76 0.80 12.93 1.53
CA PHE A 76 2.09 13.55 1.77
C PHE A 76 2.14 14.30 3.12
N ASP A 77 0.99 14.60 3.71
CA ASP A 77 0.92 15.34 4.97
C ASP A 77 1.37 14.50 6.16
N TRP A 78 1.23 13.17 6.08
CA TRP A 78 1.64 12.27 7.16
C TRP A 78 3.12 12.41 7.49
N TRP A 79 3.99 12.59 6.50
CA TRP A 79 5.41 12.80 6.75
C TRP A 79 5.71 14.17 7.40
N SER A 80 4.90 15.19 7.11
CA SER A 80 5.01 16.51 7.76
C SER A 80 4.62 16.47 9.24
N VAL A 81 3.69 15.59 9.62
CA VAL A 81 3.22 15.47 11.02
C VAL A 81 4.20 14.67 11.89
N ASN A 82 5.01 13.78 11.31
CA ASN A 82 5.95 12.94 12.06
C ASN A 82 7.36 13.55 12.20
N ASP A 83 7.51 14.85 11.96
CA ASP A 83 8.75 15.63 12.16
C ASP A 83 9.96 15.13 11.33
N TRP A 84 9.68 14.63 10.12
CA TRP A 84 10.73 14.10 9.23
C TRP A 84 11.09 15.07 8.10
N GLU A 85 11.52 16.28 8.44
CA GLU A 85 11.83 17.34 7.45
C GLU A 85 12.82 16.89 6.34
N GLY A 86 13.73 15.95 6.63
CA GLY A 86 14.65 15.36 5.64
C GLY A 86 14.12 14.17 4.85
N TYR A 87 13.13 13.45 5.38
CA TYR A 87 12.60 12.21 4.78
C TYR A 87 11.41 12.47 3.85
N ILE A 88 10.68 13.57 4.07
CA ILE A 88 9.55 14.01 3.23
C ILE A 88 10.00 14.15 1.78
N GLN A 89 11.10 14.85 1.53
CA GLN A 89 11.56 15.09 0.17
C GLN A 89 12.00 13.80 -0.51
N ALA A 90 12.73 12.92 0.19
CA ALA A 90 13.16 11.64 -0.36
C ALA A 90 11.97 10.74 -0.72
N CYS A 91 10.95 10.65 0.15
CA CYS A 91 9.73 9.92 -0.16
C CYS A 91 8.96 10.55 -1.33
N ALA A 92 8.85 11.88 -1.35
CA ALA A 92 8.17 12.57 -2.42
C ALA A 92 8.85 12.38 -3.78
N ASP A 93 10.18 12.38 -3.79
CA ASP A 93 11.00 12.10 -4.98
C ASP A 93 10.79 10.66 -5.45
N MET A 94 10.77 9.68 -4.54
CA MET A 94 10.47 8.27 -4.87
C MET A 94 9.08 8.11 -5.49
N VAL A 95 8.05 8.72 -4.89
CA VAL A 95 6.67 8.64 -5.40
C VAL A 95 6.57 9.30 -6.78
N THR A 96 7.20 10.46 -6.92
CA THR A 96 7.22 11.20 -8.20
C THR A 96 7.96 10.42 -9.28
N ASP A 97 9.11 9.81 -8.96
CA ASP A 97 9.88 9.01 -9.90
C ASP A 97 9.09 7.80 -10.40
N VAL A 98 8.44 7.06 -9.50
CA VAL A 98 7.54 5.95 -9.87
C VAL A 98 6.40 6.44 -10.75
N TRP A 99 5.76 7.56 -10.40
CA TRP A 99 4.68 8.14 -11.19
C TRP A 99 5.12 8.49 -12.61
N GLN A 100 6.24 9.22 -12.76
CA GLN A 100 6.74 9.67 -14.06
C GLN A 100 7.15 8.49 -14.94
N LYS A 101 7.78 7.46 -14.36
CA LYS A 101 8.24 6.27 -15.10
C LYS A 101 7.11 5.34 -15.50
N ASN A 102 6.16 5.11 -14.59
CA ASN A 102 5.27 3.95 -14.69
C ASN A 102 3.79 4.29 -14.88
N TYR A 103 3.34 5.53 -14.69
CA TYR A 103 1.89 5.81 -14.69
C TYR A 103 1.49 7.07 -15.47
N LYS A 104 2.37 8.08 -15.56
CA LYS A 104 2.06 9.32 -16.26
C LYS A 104 1.75 9.07 -17.74
N GLY A 105 0.48 9.26 -18.12
CA GLY A 105 0.02 9.23 -19.51
C GLY A 105 -0.19 7.84 -20.11
N LYS A 106 -0.33 6.77 -19.29
CA LYS A 106 -0.62 5.41 -19.78
C LYS A 106 -2.08 5.22 -20.19
N GLU A 107 -3.03 5.63 -19.36
CA GLU A 107 -4.37 6.00 -19.81
C GLU A 107 -4.24 7.42 -20.35
N GLY A 108 -3.99 7.49 -21.66
CA GLY A 108 -3.53 8.70 -22.31
C GLY A 108 -4.48 9.88 -22.04
N PRO A 109 -3.96 11.10 -21.87
CA PRO A 109 -4.74 12.24 -22.34
C PRO A 109 -5.10 11.92 -23.79
N ILE A 110 -6.37 12.07 -24.18
CA ILE A 110 -6.72 12.23 -25.59
C ILE A 110 -5.69 13.21 -26.14
N GLU A 111 -4.87 12.77 -27.12
CA GLU A 111 -3.90 13.65 -27.76
C GLU A 111 -4.71 14.86 -28.20
N LEU A 112 -4.52 16.00 -27.52
CA LEU A 112 -5.46 17.10 -27.69
C LEU A 112 -5.39 17.48 -29.16
N ASP A 113 -6.51 17.29 -29.85
CA ASP A 113 -6.65 17.67 -31.25
C ASP A 113 -6.12 19.09 -31.42
N ILE A 114 -5.46 19.33 -32.56
CA ILE A 114 -4.80 20.60 -32.88
C ILE A 114 -5.79 21.77 -32.67
N GLU A 115 -7.08 21.53 -32.94
CA GLU A 115 -8.16 22.50 -32.70
C GLU A 115 -8.39 22.80 -31.21
N VAL A 116 -8.36 21.80 -30.33
CA VAL A 116 -8.49 22.02 -28.87
C VAL A 116 -7.27 22.78 -28.35
N GLN A 117 -6.05 22.47 -28.83
CA GLN A 117 -4.85 23.24 -28.47
C GLN A 117 -4.90 24.69 -28.98
N ARG A 118 -5.53 24.91 -30.14
CA ARG A 118 -5.76 26.23 -30.71
C ARG A 118 -6.77 27.02 -29.88
N GLN A 119 -7.89 26.40 -29.51
CA GLN A 119 -8.90 26.98 -28.64
C GLN A 119 -8.33 27.32 -27.27
N MET A 120 -7.55 26.42 -26.66
CA MET A 120 -6.88 26.70 -25.38
C MET A 120 -6.00 27.96 -25.45
N ARG A 121 -5.24 28.11 -26.55
CA ARG A 121 -4.43 29.32 -26.79
C ARG A 121 -5.28 30.57 -27.01
N LEU A 122 -6.35 30.47 -27.80
CA LEU A 122 -7.24 31.60 -28.12
C LEU A 122 -7.97 32.12 -26.88
N PHE A 123 -8.44 31.22 -26.01
CA PHE A 123 -9.25 31.55 -24.83
C PHE A 123 -8.43 31.65 -23.54
N GLY A 124 -7.10 31.51 -23.61
CA GLY A 124 -6.22 31.57 -22.43
C GLY A 124 -6.47 30.44 -21.42
N ILE A 125 -7.01 29.30 -21.86
CA ILE A 125 -7.30 28.15 -21.00
C ILE A 125 -5.98 27.48 -20.64
N LYS A 126 -5.65 27.45 -19.34
CA LYS A 126 -4.44 26.79 -18.84
C LYS A 126 -4.62 25.26 -18.83
N LYS A 127 -3.57 24.53 -19.17
CA LYS A 127 -3.55 23.06 -19.06
C LYS A 127 -3.82 22.66 -17.60
N LYS A 128 -4.72 21.69 -17.40
CA LYS A 128 -5.00 21.13 -16.06
C LYS A 128 -3.68 20.61 -15.46
N PRO A 129 -3.40 20.85 -14.17
CA PRO A 129 -2.26 20.23 -13.49
C PRO A 129 -2.31 18.70 -13.60
N GLY A 130 -1.16 18.04 -13.47
CA GLY A 130 -1.11 16.57 -13.49
C GLY A 130 -1.95 15.98 -12.36
N GLU A 131 -2.41 14.73 -12.53
CA GLU A 131 -3.22 14.02 -11.52
C GLU A 131 -2.50 14.00 -10.15
N LEU A 132 -1.20 13.66 -10.15
CA LEU A 132 -0.39 13.65 -8.92
C LEU A 132 -0.30 15.04 -8.27
N ASP A 133 -0.10 16.12 -9.05
CA ASP A 133 -0.01 17.48 -8.50
C ASP A 133 -1.33 17.95 -7.89
N GLU A 134 -2.46 17.56 -8.50
CA GLU A 134 -3.78 17.83 -7.97
C GLU A 134 -4.02 17.06 -6.66
N TYR A 135 -3.61 15.80 -6.61
CA TYR A 135 -3.72 14.95 -5.43
C TYR A 135 -2.87 15.45 -4.26
N ILE A 136 -1.63 15.86 -4.52
CA ILE A 136 -0.74 16.47 -3.51
C ILE A 136 -1.36 17.74 -2.95
N ARG A 137 -1.93 18.60 -3.81
CA ARG A 137 -2.53 19.87 -3.39
C ARG A 137 -3.78 19.71 -2.54
N GLU A 138 -4.57 18.67 -2.78
CA GLU A 138 -5.82 18.44 -2.05
C GLU A 138 -5.58 17.99 -0.60
N GLY A 139 -4.40 17.39 -0.31
CA GLY A 139 -4.03 16.99 1.05
C GLY A 139 -4.92 15.88 1.64
N SER A 140 -4.62 15.51 2.87
CA SER A 140 -5.20 14.36 3.55
C SER A 140 -6.71 14.51 3.75
N SER A 141 -7.44 13.44 3.49
CA SER A 141 -8.89 13.39 3.56
C SER A 141 -9.36 12.15 4.31
N LEU A 142 -10.46 12.30 5.05
CA LEU A 142 -11.11 11.16 5.69
C LEU A 142 -11.79 10.30 4.63
N ILE A 143 -11.63 8.98 4.76
CA ILE A 143 -12.40 8.04 3.95
C ILE A 143 -13.78 7.90 4.57
N THR A 144 -14.80 8.40 3.86
CA THR A 144 -16.19 8.36 4.32
C THR A 144 -16.92 7.08 3.91
N CYS A 145 -16.35 6.28 3.00
CA CYS A 145 -16.98 5.04 2.59
C CYS A 145 -16.91 3.99 3.70
N LYS A 146 -18.04 3.35 3.97
CA LYS A 146 -18.13 2.22 4.92
C LYS A 146 -17.85 0.87 4.28
N ALA A 147 -17.61 0.85 2.96
CA ALA A 147 -17.32 -0.36 2.20
C ALA A 147 -15.86 -0.78 2.40
N GLU A 148 -15.64 -2.09 2.46
CA GLU A 148 -14.34 -2.69 2.76
C GLU A 148 -13.68 -3.26 1.49
N PRO A 149 -12.37 -3.05 1.26
CA PRO A 149 -11.46 -2.18 2.01
C PRO A 149 -11.58 -0.69 1.59
N PRO A 150 -11.54 0.26 2.54
CA PRO A 150 -11.97 1.64 2.32
C PRO A 150 -11.01 2.42 1.41
N GLU A 151 -9.71 2.11 1.45
CA GLU A 151 -8.71 2.78 0.62
C GLU A 151 -8.93 2.43 -0.86
N LEU A 152 -9.19 1.16 -1.19
CA LEU A 152 -9.45 0.74 -2.57
C LEU A 152 -10.80 1.27 -3.07
N MET A 153 -11.82 1.33 -2.19
CA MET A 153 -13.12 1.89 -2.53
C MET A 153 -13.06 3.39 -2.79
N TYR A 154 -12.23 4.12 -2.04
CA TYR A 154 -11.91 5.51 -2.35
C TYR A 154 -11.34 5.63 -3.75
N TRP A 155 -10.28 4.88 -4.09
CA TRP A 155 -9.66 4.95 -5.41
C TRP A 155 -10.59 4.53 -6.54
N ARG A 156 -11.50 3.58 -6.28
CA ARG A 156 -12.56 3.21 -7.22
C ARG A 156 -13.48 4.40 -7.54
N SER A 157 -13.85 5.20 -6.54
CA SER A 157 -14.65 6.42 -6.76
C SER A 157 -13.88 7.55 -7.44
N GLN A 158 -12.55 7.55 -7.34
CA GLN A 158 -11.69 8.58 -7.95
C GLN A 158 -11.19 8.20 -9.36
N MET A 159 -11.54 7.02 -9.89
CA MET A 159 -11.07 6.58 -11.21
C MET A 159 -11.44 7.54 -12.35
N GLU A 160 -12.60 8.21 -12.28
CA GLU A 160 -12.99 9.20 -13.29
C GLU A 160 -12.13 10.47 -13.23
N ARG A 161 -11.66 10.84 -12.04
CA ARG A 161 -10.90 12.06 -11.81
C ARG A 161 -9.40 11.86 -12.00
N TRP A 162 -8.88 10.73 -11.51
CA TRP A 162 -7.47 10.36 -11.51
C TRP A 162 -7.26 8.90 -11.94
N PRO A 163 -7.48 8.57 -13.22
CA PRO A 163 -7.42 7.20 -13.72
C PRO A 163 -6.03 6.57 -13.55
N ASN A 164 -4.98 7.29 -13.93
CA ASN A 164 -3.61 6.78 -13.84
C ASN A 164 -3.16 6.65 -12.39
N LEU A 165 -3.56 7.60 -11.54
CA LEU A 165 -3.23 7.56 -10.11
C LEU A 165 -3.99 6.45 -9.38
N ALA A 166 -5.25 6.21 -9.73
CA ALA A 166 -6.03 5.10 -9.18
C ALA A 166 -5.43 3.74 -9.56
N ASN A 167 -4.88 3.59 -10.77
CA ASN A 167 -4.12 2.41 -11.15
C ASN A 167 -2.85 2.24 -10.30
N MET A 168 -2.09 3.33 -10.09
CA MET A 168 -0.92 3.31 -9.19
C MET A 168 -1.29 2.90 -7.76
N ALA A 169 -2.37 3.48 -7.23
CA ALA A 169 -2.86 3.14 -5.90
C ALA A 169 -3.29 1.68 -5.79
N ARG A 170 -4.02 1.16 -6.78
CA ARG A 170 -4.43 -0.25 -6.83
C ARG A 170 -3.23 -1.18 -6.79
N ASP A 171 -2.21 -0.91 -7.62
CA ASP A 171 -1.05 -1.78 -7.76
C ASP A 171 -0.22 -1.83 -6.46
N TYR A 172 -0.06 -0.70 -5.78
CA TYR A 172 0.76 -0.63 -4.55
C TYR A 172 0.00 -0.99 -3.27
N LEU A 173 -1.28 -0.60 -3.13
CA LEU A 173 -2.08 -0.94 -1.94
C LEU A 173 -2.44 -2.43 -1.87
N ALA A 174 -2.42 -3.14 -3.01
CA ALA A 174 -2.63 -4.59 -3.06
C ALA A 174 -1.44 -5.40 -2.52
N ILE A 175 -0.26 -4.78 -2.34
CA ILE A 175 0.92 -5.48 -1.86
C ILE A 175 0.74 -5.80 -0.37
N PRO A 176 0.87 -7.07 0.07
CA PRO A 176 0.81 -7.42 1.48
C PRO A 176 2.12 -7.02 2.20
N VAL A 177 2.02 -6.53 3.44
CA VAL A 177 3.21 -6.27 4.31
C VAL A 177 3.97 -7.53 4.64
N THR A 178 3.22 -8.61 4.86
CA THR A 178 3.77 -9.84 5.42
C THR A 178 3.67 -10.95 4.40
N SER A 179 4.63 -11.86 4.43
CA SER A 179 4.54 -13.16 3.77
C SER A 179 3.49 -14.07 4.42
N THR A 180 2.90 -13.70 5.56
CA THR A 180 1.95 -14.53 6.31
C THR A 180 0.80 -15.09 5.47
N PRO A 181 0.19 -14.37 4.50
CA PRO A 181 -0.79 -14.95 3.60
C PRO A 181 -0.20 -16.09 2.75
N ALA A 182 1.01 -15.91 2.23
CA ALA A 182 1.73 -16.95 1.49
C ALA A 182 2.17 -18.10 2.43
N GLU A 183 2.66 -17.82 3.63
CA GLU A 183 3.01 -18.84 4.63
C GLU A 183 1.81 -19.66 5.08
N ARG A 184 0.63 -19.04 5.19
CA ARG A 184 -0.63 -19.74 5.47
C ARG A 184 -0.99 -20.64 4.30
N CYS A 185 -0.90 -20.15 3.07
CA CYS A 185 -1.09 -20.93 1.85
C CYS A 185 -0.15 -22.14 1.85
N PHE A 186 1.16 -21.93 2.00
CA PHE A 186 2.15 -23.01 2.04
C PHE A 186 1.97 -23.95 3.25
N SER A 187 1.52 -23.46 4.41
CA SER A 187 1.23 -24.31 5.56
C SER A 187 0.00 -25.19 5.32
N GLN A 188 -1.03 -24.65 4.67
CA GLN A 188 -2.22 -25.37 4.27
C GLN A 188 -1.91 -26.38 3.16
N ALA A 189 -1.16 -25.97 2.15
CA ALA A 189 -0.71 -26.82 1.06
C ALA A 189 0.21 -27.95 1.57
N LYS A 190 1.08 -27.68 2.55
CA LYS A 190 1.86 -28.71 3.26
C LYS A 190 0.94 -29.70 3.99
N SER A 191 -0.14 -29.25 4.62
CA SER A 191 -1.13 -30.12 5.25
C SER A 191 -1.80 -31.04 4.21
N ILE A 192 -2.23 -30.48 3.07
CA ILE A 192 -2.86 -31.22 1.97
C ILE A 192 -1.87 -32.22 1.35
N ALA A 193 -0.63 -31.79 1.06
CA ALA A 193 0.43 -32.66 0.54
C ALA A 193 0.76 -33.80 1.52
N THR A 194 0.79 -33.53 2.83
CA THR A 194 1.04 -34.55 3.83
C THR A 194 -0.11 -35.55 3.89
N LEU A 195 -1.36 -35.09 3.76
CA LEU A 195 -2.56 -35.94 3.71
C LEU A 195 -2.66 -36.78 2.42
N HIS A 196 -2.17 -36.27 1.29
CA HIS A 196 -2.31 -36.89 -0.05
C HIS A 196 -1.00 -37.47 -0.62
N SER A 197 0.01 -37.66 0.24
CA SER A 197 1.39 -38.06 -0.11
C SER A 197 1.56 -39.44 -0.76
N ASN A 198 0.46 -40.12 -1.15
CA ASN A 198 0.48 -41.35 -1.94
C ASN A 198 0.00 -41.19 -3.39
N ILE A 199 -0.48 -40.01 -3.85
CA ILE A 199 -1.17 -39.92 -5.17
C ILE A 199 -0.84 -38.65 -6.01
N LEU A 200 -0.32 -37.56 -5.44
CA LEU A 200 -0.21 -36.29 -6.20
C LEU A 200 1.18 -36.06 -6.81
N ASP A 201 1.20 -35.90 -8.13
CA ASP A 201 2.36 -35.46 -8.91
C ASP A 201 2.57 -33.94 -8.77
N LYS A 202 3.80 -33.45 -8.98
CA LYS A 202 4.19 -32.05 -8.71
C LYS A 202 3.33 -31.01 -9.44
N GLU A 203 2.89 -31.34 -10.65
CA GLU A 203 2.05 -30.48 -11.50
C GLU A 203 0.61 -30.37 -10.98
N ALA A 204 0.08 -31.42 -10.34
CA ALA A 204 -1.24 -31.38 -9.72
C ALA A 204 -1.25 -30.52 -8.46
N PHE A 205 -0.13 -30.47 -7.73
CA PHE A 205 0.02 -29.62 -6.56
C PHE A 205 0.06 -28.12 -6.93
N GLU A 206 0.86 -27.75 -7.94
CA GLU A 206 0.91 -26.37 -8.45
C GLU A 206 -0.44 -25.92 -9.03
N ALA A 207 -1.17 -26.83 -9.70
CA ALA A 207 -2.51 -26.54 -10.22
C ALA A 207 -3.57 -26.37 -9.11
N ILE A 208 -3.48 -27.13 -8.00
CA ILE A 208 -4.40 -26.99 -6.84
C ILE A 208 -4.16 -25.67 -6.09
N GLU A 209 -2.89 -25.27 -5.85
CA GLU A 209 -2.59 -23.96 -5.24
C GLU A 209 -3.08 -22.81 -6.14
N ALA A 210 -2.90 -22.93 -7.47
CA ALA A 210 -3.40 -21.95 -8.42
C ALA A 210 -4.94 -21.90 -8.46
N LEU A 211 -5.62 -23.04 -8.34
CA LEU A 211 -7.09 -23.15 -8.27
C LEU A 211 -7.66 -22.56 -6.97
N GLU A 212 -7.03 -22.79 -5.82
CA GLU A 212 -7.45 -22.15 -4.55
C GLU A 212 -7.23 -20.63 -4.60
N ALA A 213 -6.14 -20.16 -5.22
CA ALA A 213 -5.92 -18.73 -5.46
C ALA A 213 -6.95 -18.12 -6.43
N LEU A 214 -7.39 -18.88 -7.44
CA LEU A 214 -8.45 -18.50 -8.38
C LEU A 214 -9.84 -18.51 -7.75
N GLU A 215 -10.18 -19.49 -6.91
CA GLU A 215 -11.44 -19.50 -6.15
C GLU A 215 -11.51 -18.33 -5.15
N ALA A 216 -10.37 -17.95 -4.55
CA ALA A 216 -10.30 -16.75 -3.70
C ALA A 216 -10.53 -15.46 -4.50
N LEU A 217 -10.11 -15.41 -5.78
CA LEU A 217 -10.40 -14.29 -6.69
C LEU A 217 -11.86 -14.31 -7.20
N GLU A 218 -12.42 -15.48 -7.50
CA GLU A 218 -13.83 -15.62 -7.88
C GLU A 218 -14.78 -15.31 -6.72
N ALA A 219 -14.41 -15.59 -5.47
CA ALA A 219 -15.17 -15.18 -4.29
C ALA A 219 -15.20 -13.66 -4.09
N ILE A 220 -14.15 -12.96 -4.53
CA ILE A 220 -14.10 -11.48 -4.60
C ILE A 220 -15.01 -10.98 -5.73
N GLU A 221 -15.06 -11.66 -6.88
CA GLU A 221 -16.00 -11.33 -7.96
C GLU A 221 -17.45 -11.72 -7.66
N HIS A 222 -17.75 -12.75 -6.88
CA HIS A 222 -19.13 -13.10 -6.52
C HIS A 222 -19.73 -12.06 -5.55
N ASN A 223 -18.90 -11.42 -4.72
CA ASN A 223 -19.27 -10.23 -3.93
C ASN A 223 -19.46 -8.96 -4.80
N ARG A 224 -18.97 -8.94 -6.04
CA ARG A 224 -19.20 -7.86 -7.04
C ARG A 224 -20.64 -7.88 -7.59
N ILE A 225 -21.31 -9.04 -7.61
CA ILE A 225 -22.64 -9.21 -8.25
C ILE A 225 -23.79 -8.95 -7.27
N ARG A 226 -23.59 -9.14 -5.96
CA ARG A 226 -24.64 -8.92 -4.94
C ARG A 226 -24.81 -7.47 -4.48
N CYS A 227 -23.95 -6.56 -4.94
CA CYS A 227 -23.94 -5.15 -4.53
C CYS A 227 -24.25 -4.17 -5.68
N ASN A 228 -24.84 -4.64 -6.79
CA ASN A 228 -25.51 -3.77 -7.77
C ASN A 228 -26.93 -3.45 -7.34
#